data_AF-R7KP34-F1
#
_entry.id   AF-R7KP34-F1
#
_cell.length_a   1.000
_cell.length_b   1.000
_cell.length_c   1.000
_cell.angle_alpha   90.00
_cell.angle_beta   90.00
_cell.angle_gamma   90.00
#
_symmetry.space_group_name_H-M   'P 1'
#
loop_
_entity.id
_entity.type
_entity.pdbx_description
1 polymer ?
#
loop_
_entity_poly.entity_id
_entity_poly.type
_entity_poly.pdbx_seq_one_letter_code
_entity_poly.pdbx_strand_id
1 'polypeptide(L)' 'MLSFVWDEEKNKINVLKHGVSFQEAQTVFEDENALFIFDPDHSDNEDRFILMGVSRELRLLVVCHC' A
#
# COMPACT_ATOMS: atom_id res chain seq x y z
N MET A 1 17.30 -3.68 0.56
CA MET A 1 16.68 -2.35 0.66
C MET A 1 15.44 -2.38 -0.20
N LEU A 2 14.27 -2.04 0.36
CA LEU A 2 13.03 -2.00 -0.41
C LEU A 2 13.02 -0.73 -1.27
N SER A 3 12.52 -0.85 -2.51
CA SER A 3 12.33 0.27 -3.42
C SER A 3 10.88 0.30 -3.85
N PHE A 4 10.26 1.46 -3.75
CA PHE A 4 8.86 1.65 -4.12
C PHE A 4 8.76 2.53 -5.35
N VAL A 5 7.90 2.16 -6.28
CA VAL A 5 7.62 2.90 -7.50
C VAL A 5 6.11 3.02 -7.65
N TRP A 6 5.66 4.21 -8.02
CA TRP A 6 4.27 4.46 -8.34
C TRP A 6 4.18 5.56 -9.39
N ASP A 7 3.01 5.66 -9.99
CA ASP A 7 2.65 6.78 -10.85
C ASP A 7 2.21 7.97 -9.98
N GLU A 8 2.75 9.16 -10.23
CA GLU A 8 2.44 10.36 -9.43
C GLU A 8 1.01 10.87 -9.63
N GLU A 9 0.39 10.64 -10.78
CA GLU A 9 -1.04 10.94 -10.97
C GLU A 9 -1.91 10.00 -10.13
N LYS A 10 -1.53 8.71 -10.04
CA LYS A 10 -2.19 7.77 -9.09
C LYS A 10 -2.03 8.23 -7.65
N ASN A 11 -0.85 8.71 -7.26
CA ASN A 11 -0.62 9.23 -5.91
C ASN A 11 -1.52 10.43 -5.60
N LYS A 12 -1.61 11.41 -6.50
CA LYS A 12 -2.52 12.56 -6.36
C LYS A 12 -3.97 12.11 -6.22
N ILE A 13 -4.41 11.17 -7.06
CA ILE A 13 -5.76 10.60 -6.99
C ILE A 13 -5.98 9.89 -5.64
N ASN A 14 -4.99 9.15 -5.14
CA ASN A 14 -5.08 8.46 -3.86
C ASN A 14 -5.21 9.44 -2.69
N VAL A 15 -4.44 10.52 -2.70
CA VAL A 15 -4.54 11.60 -1.70
C VAL A 15 -5.93 12.25 -1.75
N LEU A 16 -6.44 12.56 -2.94
CA LEU A 16 -7.76 13.18 -3.10
C LEU A 16 -8.90 12.26 -2.64
N LYS A 17 -8.82 10.95 -2.93
CA LYS A 17 -9.88 10.00 -2.60
C LYS A 17 -9.83 9.50 -1.16
N HIS A 18 -8.63 9.29 -0.62
CA HIS A 18 -8.42 8.56 0.63
C HIS A 18 -7.70 9.38 1.71
N GLY A 19 -7.15 10.55 1.37
CA GLY A 19 -6.38 11.36 2.32
C GLY A 19 -5.06 10.68 2.73
N VAL A 20 -4.52 9.80 1.89
CA VAL A 20 -3.29 9.05 2.13
C VAL A 20 -2.40 9.17 0.89
N SER A 21 -1.14 9.53 1.07
CA SER A 21 -0.15 9.51 -0.02
C SER A 21 0.56 8.16 -0.08
N PHE A 22 1.13 7.81 -1.22
CA PHE A 22 1.96 6.61 -1.33
C PHE A 22 3.27 6.72 -0.56
N GLN A 23 3.78 7.94 -0.35
CA GLN A 23 4.90 8.19 0.54
C GLN A 23 4.60 7.83 2.00
N GLU A 24 3.35 7.99 2.45
CA GLU A 24 2.94 7.48 3.75
C GLU A 24 2.63 5.99 3.71
N ALA A 25 1.90 5.52 2.69
CA ALA A 25 1.50 4.11 2.58
C ALA A 25 2.72 3.16 2.57
N GLN A 26 3.84 3.55 1.96
CA GLN A 26 5.07 2.74 1.99
C GLN A 26 5.63 2.53 3.41
N THR A 27 5.29 3.40 4.37
CA THR A 27 5.78 3.25 5.76
C THR A 27 5.14 2.06 6.47
N VAL A 28 4.00 1.56 5.97
CA VAL A 28 3.35 0.35 6.48
C VAL A 28 4.23 -0.89 6.28
N PHE A 29 5.13 -0.89 5.30
CA PHE A 29 6.10 -1.98 5.08
C PHE A 29 7.17 -2.06 6.18
N GLU A 30 7.25 -1.06 7.06
CA GLU A 30 8.13 -1.06 8.23
C GLU A 30 7.44 -1.58 9.50
N ASP A 31 6.12 -1.81 9.46
CA ASP A 31 5.39 -2.41 10.57
C ASP A 31 5.62 -3.93 10.59
N GLU A 32 6.43 -4.39 11.54
CA GLU A 32 6.77 -5.81 11.72
C GLU A 32 5.54 -6.69 12.03
N ASN A 33 4.43 -6.09 12.48
CA ASN A 33 3.18 -6.79 12.78
C ASN A 33 2.14 -6.63 11.67
N ALA A 34 2.52 -6.03 10.53
CA ALA A 34 1.60 -5.87 9.41
C ALA A 34 1.13 -7.23 8.88
N LEU A 35 -0.16 -7.31 8.59
CA LEU A 35 -0.80 -8.48 8.02
C LEU A 35 -0.63 -8.45 6.50
N PHE A 36 0.03 -9.48 5.97
CA PHE A 36 0.20 -9.70 4.55
C PHE A 36 -0.83 -10.72 4.05
N ILE A 37 -1.65 -10.31 3.09
CA ILE A 37 -2.75 -11.11 2.55
C ILE A 37 -2.54 -11.24 1.05
N PHE A 38 -2.48 -12.48 0.56
CA PHE A 38 -2.53 -12.75 -0.87
C PHE A 38 -3.97 -12.53 -1.37
N ASP A 39 -4.15 -11.78 -2.45
CA ASP A 39 -5.45 -11.62 -3.11
C ASP A 39 -5.52 -12.52 -4.36
N PRO A 40 -6.06 -13.76 -4.24
CA PRO A 40 -6.12 -14.71 -5.34
C PRO A 40 -7.17 -14.36 -6.41
N ASP A 41 -8.06 -13.39 -6.15
CA ASP A 41 -9.23 -13.13 -7.00
C ASP A 41 -8.97 -12.12 -8.14
N HIS A 42 -7.77 -11.54 -8.24
CA HIS A 42 -7.48 -10.49 -9.22
C HIS A 42 -6.36 -10.83 -10.21
N SER A 43 -6.83 -11.12 -11.43
CA SER A 43 -6.16 -11.09 -12.76
C SER A 43 -5.08 -12.12 -13.06
N ASP A 44 -5.31 -12.87 -14.15
CA ASP A 44 -4.39 -13.84 -14.81
C ASP A 44 -3.00 -13.28 -15.22
N ASN A 45 -2.67 -12.02 -14.89
CA ASN A 45 -1.48 -11.31 -15.39
C ASN A 45 -0.58 -10.64 -14.32
N GLU A 46 -1.04 -10.34 -13.10
CA GLU A 46 -0.21 -9.73 -12.05
C GLU A 46 -0.66 -10.19 -10.65
N ASP A 47 0.26 -10.77 -9.86
CA ASP A 47 0.02 -11.14 -8.47
C ASP A 47 -0.26 -9.89 -7.63
N ARG A 48 -1.43 -9.83 -6.96
CA ARG A 48 -1.78 -8.72 -6.07
C ARG A 48 -1.68 -9.13 -4.61
N PHE A 49 -1.10 -8.24 -3.83
CA PHE A 49 -0.93 -8.40 -2.40
C PHE A 49 -1.57 -7.23 -1.67
N ILE A 50 -2.17 -7.54 -0.53
CA ILE A 50 -2.74 -6.57 0.39
C ILE A 50 -1.90 -6.59 1.66
N LEU A 51 -1.41 -5.42 2.05
CA LEU A 51 -0.73 -5.20 3.31
C LEU A 51 -1.64 -4.36 4.20
N MET A 52 -1.91 -4.83 5.42
CA MET A 52 -2.64 -4.08 6.43
C MET A 52 -1.75 -3.86 7.64
N GLY A 53 -1.52 -2.61 8.02
CA GLY A 53 -0.64 -2.27 9.14
C GLY A 53 -0.70 -0.79 9.50
N VAL A 54 0.14 -0.38 10.44
CA VAL A 54 0.16 0.98 10.97
C VAL A 54 1.21 1.82 10.25
N SER A 55 0.82 2.99 9.73
CA SER A 55 1.75 3.95 9.14
C SER A 55 2.52 4.73 10.22
N ARG A 56 3.59 5.43 9.81
CA ARG A 56 4.32 6.35 10.71
C ARG A 56 3.46 7.48 11.29
N GLU A 57 2.36 7.82 10.62
CA GLU A 57 1.37 8.79 11.10
C GLU A 57 0.36 8.17 12.09
N LEU A 58 0.62 6.95 12.57
CA LEU A 58 -0.21 6.18 13.50
C LEU A 58 -1.62 5.88 12.96
N ARG A 59 -1.74 5.71 11.64
CA ARG A 59 -3.00 5.33 10.98
C ARG A 59 -2.97 3.86 10.58
N LEU A 60 -4.06 3.15 10.84
CA LEU A 60 -4.25 1.81 10.27
C LEU A 60 -4.61 1.95 8.79
N LEU A 61 -3.78 1.40 7.91
CA LEU A 61 -3.93 1.48 6.46
C LEU A 61 -4.09 0.10 5.84
N VAL A 62 -4.80 0.06 4.71
CA VAL A 62 -4.82 -1.06 3.79
C VAL A 62 -4.14 -0.61 2.51
N VAL A 63 -3.06 -1.30 2.13
CA VAL A 63 -2.20 -0.97 0.99
C VAL A 63 -2.29 -2.13 0.00
N CYS A 64 -2.75 -1.83 -1.22
CA CYS A 64 -2.74 -2.80 -2.31
C CYS A 64 -1.48 -2.58 -3.16
N HIS A 65 -0.71 -3.63 -3.40
CA HIS A 65 0.51 -3.58 -4.22
C HIS A 65 0.66 -4.83 -5.09
N CYS A 66 1.57 -4.75 -6.05
CA CYS A 66 2.00 -5.83 -6.93
C CYS A 66 3.52 -6.01 -6.83
#